data_AF-A0A8S9VF63-F1
#
_entry.id   AF-A0A8S9VF63-F1
#
_cell.length_a   1.000
_cell.length_b   1.000
_cell.length_c   1.000
_cell.angle_alpha   90.00
_cell.angle_beta   90.00
_cell.angle_gamma   90.00
#
_symmetry.space_group_name_H-M   'P 1'
#
loop_
_entity.id
_entity.type
_entity.pdbx_description
1 polymer ?
#
loop_
_entity_poly.entity_id
_entity_poly.type
_entity_poly.pdbx_seq_one_letter_code
_entity_poly.pdbx_strand_id
1 'polypeptide(L)'
;MLDTLVIPTVEVCGKVSVRSNAVGQDIPVVKSIPQMNKIMEAIEAIEIRDDIDLLTYWPYYGFATFDQLDGMASVIEARNHFTLGMRTMRWIDDVEWRVSDIRKPFSDAHSVTKNEHKNYVETLILGVNRVPGEFVAGHQLLDFRENLWLHTTSILVSMMALRDEYPDVGLVRPSFHEFVSPEQRKRVAGGFGARNPQYQRVIGIFNVGNHWVAFLVDRHIQPETNKGVCFMFDPYRANTITLSWSVAYVPLSRGFYIWKTC
;
A
#
# COMPACT_ATOMS: atom_id res chain seq x y z
N MET A 1 3.10 -19.09 -16.26
CA MET A 1 2.38 -17.80 -16.47
C MET A 1 3.35 -16.65 -16.78
N LEU A 2 4.55 -16.60 -16.19
CA LEU A 2 5.61 -15.66 -16.65
C LEU A 2 6.09 -15.96 -18.08
N ASP A 3 6.06 -17.25 -18.48
CA ASP A 3 6.55 -17.72 -19.77
C ASP A 3 5.77 -17.20 -20.98
N THR A 4 4.62 -16.54 -20.76
CA THR A 4 3.80 -15.94 -21.83
C THR A 4 4.21 -14.51 -22.18
N LEU A 5 4.98 -13.81 -21.34
CA LEU A 5 5.60 -12.52 -21.68
C LEU A 5 7.02 -12.74 -22.19
N VAL A 6 7.15 -13.18 -23.45
CA VAL A 6 8.39 -13.71 -24.05
C VAL A 6 9.39 -12.63 -24.51
N ILE A 7 9.09 -11.34 -24.36
CA ILE A 7 10.01 -10.29 -24.87
C ILE A 7 11.27 -10.22 -23.99
N PRO A 8 12.47 -10.55 -24.50
CA PRO A 8 13.68 -10.58 -23.69
C PRO A 8 14.04 -9.19 -23.19
N THR A 9 14.68 -9.10 -22.02
CA THR A 9 15.28 -7.85 -21.55
C THR A 9 16.63 -7.63 -22.22
N VAL A 10 17.01 -6.38 -22.45
CA VAL A 10 18.30 -5.99 -23.02
C VAL A 10 18.93 -4.87 -22.20
N GLU A 11 20.24 -4.92 -22.06
CA GLU A 11 21.01 -3.84 -21.46
C GLU A 11 21.28 -2.77 -22.51
N VAL A 12 20.81 -1.55 -22.25
CA VAL A 12 21.02 -0.40 -23.12
C VAL A 12 22.00 0.57 -22.49
N CYS A 13 23.13 0.76 -23.17
CA CYS A 13 24.19 1.69 -22.78
C CYS A 13 24.11 2.99 -23.60
N GLY A 14 24.51 4.10 -22.97
CA GLY A 14 24.55 5.41 -23.61
C GLY A 14 23.40 6.34 -23.22
N LYS A 15 23.46 7.56 -23.78
CA LYS A 15 22.48 8.64 -23.53
C LYS A 15 21.33 8.54 -24.53
N VAL A 16 20.10 8.73 -24.05
CA VAL A 16 18.94 8.82 -24.94
C VAL A 16 19.02 10.07 -25.82
N SER A 17 18.61 9.95 -27.08
CA SER A 17 18.37 11.10 -27.96
C SER A 17 16.93 11.09 -28.46
N VAL A 18 16.34 12.27 -28.62
CA VAL A 18 14.96 12.43 -29.09
C VAL A 18 14.97 13.01 -30.50
N ARG A 19 14.18 12.44 -31.41
CA ARG A 19 14.13 12.80 -32.84
C ARG A 19 12.70 12.74 -33.36
N SER A 20 12.39 13.58 -34.35
CA SER A 20 11.10 13.52 -35.05
C SER A 20 11.01 12.28 -35.95
N ASN A 21 9.80 11.75 -36.10
CA ASN A 21 9.53 10.69 -37.06
C ASN A 21 9.57 11.23 -38.51
N ALA A 22 10.26 10.55 -39.42
CA ALA A 22 10.28 10.95 -40.82
C ALA A 22 9.02 10.46 -41.56
N VAL A 23 8.53 11.24 -42.52
CA VAL A 23 7.36 10.87 -43.34
C VAL A 23 7.66 9.58 -44.10
N GLY A 24 6.86 8.53 -43.88
CA GLY A 24 7.01 7.22 -44.49
C GLY A 24 7.96 6.26 -43.76
N GLN A 25 8.49 6.64 -42.59
CA GLN A 25 9.22 5.73 -41.73
C GLN A 25 8.25 4.78 -41.01
N ASP A 26 8.54 3.48 -41.07
CA ASP A 26 7.78 2.46 -40.36
C ASP A 26 7.90 2.64 -38.84
N ILE A 27 6.82 2.32 -38.12
CA ILE A 27 6.81 2.31 -36.66
C ILE A 27 7.84 1.26 -36.19
N PRO A 28 8.78 1.61 -35.29
CA PRO A 28 9.77 0.66 -34.78
C PRO A 28 9.10 -0.56 -34.16
N VAL A 29 9.64 -1.76 -34.36
CA VAL A 29 9.12 -2.98 -33.73
C VAL A 29 9.93 -3.30 -32.49
N VAL A 30 9.24 -3.45 -31.34
CA VAL A 30 9.87 -3.80 -30.06
C VAL A 30 10.28 -5.27 -30.08
N LYS A 31 11.59 -5.53 -30.01
CA LYS A 31 12.17 -6.89 -30.00
C LYS A 31 12.71 -7.30 -28.63
N SER A 32 13.00 -6.32 -27.79
CA SER A 32 13.58 -6.50 -26.46
C SER A 32 13.24 -5.30 -25.59
N ILE A 33 13.27 -5.44 -24.26
CA ILE A 33 12.88 -4.40 -23.30
C ILE A 33 14.13 -3.86 -22.57
N PRO A 34 14.44 -2.55 -22.64
CA PRO A 34 15.54 -1.93 -21.90
C PRO A 34 15.35 -1.97 -20.38
N GLN A 35 16.36 -1.56 -19.61
CA GLN A 35 16.22 -1.40 -18.16
C GLN A 35 15.23 -0.28 -17.80
N MET A 36 14.50 -0.42 -16.69
CA MET A 36 13.46 0.53 -16.26
C MET A 36 13.96 1.98 -16.17
N ASN A 37 15.15 2.19 -15.59
CA ASN A 37 15.74 3.52 -15.49
C ASN A 37 15.99 4.17 -16.87
N LYS A 38 16.31 3.37 -17.90
CA LYS A 38 16.48 3.87 -19.26
C LYS A 38 15.16 4.21 -19.90
N ILE A 39 14.14 3.39 -19.70
CA ILE A 39 12.77 3.68 -20.18
C ILE A 39 12.27 5.00 -19.57
N MET A 40 12.43 5.19 -18.26
CA MET A 40 12.04 6.44 -17.59
C MET A 40 12.83 7.66 -18.10
N GLU A 41 14.15 7.54 -18.31
CA GLU A 41 14.97 8.61 -18.91
C GLU A 41 14.44 9.03 -20.30
N ALA A 42 13.95 8.07 -21.08
CA ALA A 42 13.41 8.32 -22.41
C ALA A 42 12.01 8.94 -22.39
N ILE A 43 11.13 8.46 -21.51
CA ILE A 43 9.80 9.04 -21.29
C ILE A 43 9.94 10.51 -20.89
N GLU A 44 10.77 10.79 -19.89
CA GLU A 44 11.04 12.15 -19.42
C GLU A 44 11.61 13.04 -20.55
N ALA A 45 12.50 12.49 -21.39
CA ALA A 45 13.07 13.23 -22.50
C ALA A 45 12.03 13.63 -23.57
N ILE A 46 11.00 12.80 -23.81
CA ILE A 46 9.87 13.12 -24.69
C ILE A 46 8.95 14.15 -24.02
N GLU A 47 8.60 13.95 -22.75
CA GLU A 47 7.71 14.86 -22.00
C GLU A 47 8.27 16.28 -21.92
N ILE A 48 9.60 16.44 -21.77
CA ILE A 48 10.27 17.76 -21.80
C ILE A 48 10.05 18.51 -23.12
N ARG A 49 9.79 17.79 -24.22
CA ARG A 49 9.55 18.38 -25.54
C ARG A 49 8.07 18.67 -25.81
N ASP A 50 7.17 18.19 -24.96
CA ASP A 50 5.71 18.32 -25.08
C ASP A 50 5.17 17.88 -26.46
N ASP A 51 5.78 16.82 -27.00
CA ASP A 51 5.43 16.24 -28.31
C ASP A 51 5.56 14.72 -28.24
N ILE A 52 4.43 14.04 -28.06
CA ILE A 52 4.35 12.58 -27.90
C ILE A 52 4.62 11.82 -29.22
N ASP A 53 4.63 12.50 -30.36
CA ASP A 53 4.94 11.90 -31.66
C ASP A 53 6.46 11.74 -31.90
N LEU A 54 7.28 12.21 -30.95
CA LEU A 54 8.73 12.06 -30.99
C LEU A 54 9.18 10.63 -30.72
N LEU A 55 10.29 10.26 -31.34
CA LEU A 55 10.96 8.98 -31.15
C LEU A 55 12.19 9.15 -30.25
N THR A 56 12.35 8.23 -29.32
CA THR A 56 13.62 8.07 -28.60
C THR A 56 14.53 7.13 -29.35
N TYR A 57 15.84 7.35 -29.22
CA TYR A 57 16.87 6.55 -29.84
C TYR A 57 18.02 6.30 -28.89
N TRP A 58 18.44 5.03 -28.83
CA TRP A 58 19.74 4.64 -28.28
C TRP A 58 20.59 3.95 -29.33
N PRO A 59 21.92 4.21 -29.34
CA PRO A 59 22.86 3.40 -30.11
C PRO A 59 22.67 1.91 -29.79
N TYR A 60 22.67 1.06 -30.82
CA TYR A 60 22.53 -0.41 -30.75
C TYR A 60 21.16 -0.97 -30.36
N TYR A 61 20.28 -0.20 -29.70
CA TYR A 61 18.89 -0.61 -29.46
C TYR A 61 17.96 -0.20 -30.62
N GLY A 62 18.12 1.02 -31.12
CA GLY A 62 17.24 1.61 -32.13
C GLY A 62 16.23 2.58 -31.53
N PHE A 63 15.06 2.67 -32.17
CA PHE A 63 14.03 3.65 -31.87
C PHE A 63 12.88 3.07 -31.04
N ALA A 64 12.23 3.92 -30.23
CA ALA A 64 10.98 3.60 -29.55
C ALA A 64 10.07 4.84 -29.48
N THR A 65 8.76 4.63 -29.66
CA THR A 65 7.72 5.64 -29.45
C THR A 65 7.39 5.79 -27.96
N PHE A 66 6.66 6.85 -27.59
CA PHE A 66 6.16 7.03 -26.23
C PHE A 66 5.31 5.83 -25.76
N ASP A 67 4.28 5.44 -26.52
CA ASP A 67 3.40 4.32 -26.17
C ASP A 67 4.16 2.98 -26.00
N GLN A 68 5.21 2.78 -26.79
CA GLN A 68 6.06 1.60 -26.65
C GLN A 68 6.86 1.61 -25.36
N LEU A 69 7.39 2.77 -24.97
CA LEU A 69 8.10 2.94 -23.70
C LEU A 69 7.17 2.72 -22.52
N ASP A 70 5.97 3.30 -22.54
CA ASP A 70 4.95 3.12 -21.49
C ASP A 70 4.51 1.65 -21.37
N GLY A 71 4.26 0.99 -22.50
CA GLY A 71 3.97 -0.45 -22.54
C GLY A 71 5.14 -1.30 -22.00
N MET A 72 6.37 -0.96 -22.33
CA MET A 72 7.57 -1.63 -21.80
C MET A 72 7.71 -1.46 -20.29
N ALA A 73 7.50 -0.25 -19.76
CA ALA A 73 7.51 0.01 -18.32
C ALA A 73 6.44 -0.85 -17.62
N SER A 74 5.21 -0.83 -18.13
CA SER A 74 4.09 -1.65 -17.61
C SER A 74 4.42 -3.15 -17.58
N VAL A 75 5.08 -3.66 -18.63
CA VAL A 75 5.52 -5.07 -18.69
C VAL A 75 6.56 -5.38 -17.61
N ILE A 76 7.54 -4.49 -17.38
CA ILE A 76 8.54 -4.68 -16.32
C ILE A 76 7.87 -4.70 -14.95
N GLU A 77 6.97 -3.75 -14.67
CA GLU A 77 6.24 -3.70 -13.41
C GLU A 77 5.42 -4.97 -13.18
N ALA A 78 4.68 -5.42 -14.20
CA ALA A 78 3.92 -6.66 -14.12
C ALA A 78 4.82 -7.86 -13.80
N ARG A 79 5.99 -7.98 -14.46
CA ARG A 79 6.98 -9.05 -14.17
C ARG A 79 7.47 -9.00 -12.73
N ASN A 80 7.74 -7.80 -12.21
CA ASN A 80 8.16 -7.62 -10.82
C ASN A 80 7.06 -8.06 -9.85
N HIS A 81 5.81 -7.64 -10.09
CA HIS A 81 4.66 -8.03 -9.28
C HIS A 81 4.42 -9.55 -9.30
N PHE A 82 4.46 -10.19 -10.47
CA PHE A 82 4.34 -11.65 -10.55
C PHE A 82 5.50 -12.37 -9.85
N THR A 83 6.71 -11.81 -9.91
CA THR A 83 7.85 -12.34 -9.16
C THR A 83 7.60 -12.28 -7.66
N LEU A 84 7.00 -11.20 -7.15
CA LEU A 84 6.57 -11.12 -5.74
C LEU A 84 5.55 -12.23 -5.43
N GLY A 85 4.50 -12.38 -6.24
CA GLY A 85 3.49 -13.43 -6.06
C GLY A 85 4.09 -14.83 -6.01
N MET A 86 4.97 -15.17 -6.96
CA MET A 86 5.67 -16.46 -6.97
C MET A 86 6.53 -16.68 -5.74
N ARG A 87 7.25 -15.65 -5.27
CA ARG A 87 8.05 -15.75 -4.04
C ARG A 87 7.16 -15.94 -2.81
N THR A 88 6.00 -15.29 -2.75
CA THR A 88 5.02 -15.49 -1.69
C THR A 88 4.47 -16.90 -1.67
N MET A 89 4.13 -17.45 -2.83
CA MET A 89 3.65 -18.84 -2.93
C MET A 89 4.70 -19.84 -2.42
N ARG A 90 5.97 -19.66 -2.82
CA ARG A 90 7.08 -20.50 -2.32
C ARG A 90 7.28 -20.36 -0.81
N TRP A 91 7.22 -19.14 -0.30
CA TRP A 91 7.32 -18.90 1.15
C TRP A 91 6.20 -19.58 1.94
N ILE A 92 4.97 -19.59 1.44
CA ILE A 92 3.85 -20.30 2.09
C ILE A 92 4.09 -21.82 2.12
N ASP A 93 4.71 -22.36 1.07
CA ASP A 93 5.09 -23.78 1.04
C ASP A 93 6.12 -24.10 2.15
N ASP A 94 7.12 -23.23 2.32
CA ASP A 94 8.24 -23.45 3.24
C ASP A 94 7.94 -23.14 4.72
N VAL A 95 7.04 -22.18 5.02
CA VAL A 95 6.79 -21.74 6.41
C VAL A 95 6.10 -22.81 7.25
N GLU A 96 6.56 -23.07 8.48
CA GLU A 96 5.85 -24.01 9.36
C GLU A 96 4.56 -23.37 9.89
N TRP A 97 3.41 -23.99 9.59
CA TRP A 97 2.10 -23.52 10.08
C TRP A 97 1.64 -24.38 11.25
N ARG A 98 1.75 -23.84 12.47
CA ARG A 98 1.27 -24.53 13.67
C ARG A 98 -0.08 -24.00 14.08
N VAL A 99 -1.11 -24.84 13.97
CA VAL A 99 -2.48 -24.51 14.42
C VAL A 99 -2.49 -24.17 15.92
N SER A 100 -1.55 -24.71 16.70
CA SER A 100 -1.37 -24.38 18.12
C SER A 100 -0.91 -22.94 18.40
N ASP A 101 -0.32 -22.27 17.40
CA ASP A 101 0.17 -20.90 17.56
C ASP A 101 -0.95 -19.87 17.38
N ILE A 102 -2.07 -20.28 16.80
CA ILE A 102 -3.29 -19.48 16.70
C ILE A 102 -3.90 -19.33 18.10
N ARG A 103 -4.10 -18.07 18.51
CA ARG A 103 -4.64 -17.71 19.83
C ARG A 103 -5.90 -16.89 19.66
N LYS A 104 -6.75 -16.91 20.69
CA LYS A 104 -7.90 -15.99 20.77
C LYS A 104 -7.43 -14.53 20.58
N PRO A 105 -8.16 -13.70 19.84
CA PRO A 105 -9.48 -13.97 19.27
C PRO A 105 -9.49 -14.68 17.89
N PHE A 106 -8.34 -14.97 17.30
CA PHE A 106 -8.18 -15.47 15.92
C PHE A 106 -8.53 -16.95 15.72
N SER A 107 -9.47 -17.49 16.52
CA SER A 107 -9.84 -18.91 16.44
C SER A 107 -10.54 -19.28 15.13
N ASP A 108 -11.13 -18.30 14.45
CA ASP A 108 -11.67 -18.41 13.10
C ASP A 108 -10.59 -18.80 12.07
N ALA A 109 -9.33 -18.44 12.31
CA ALA A 109 -8.21 -18.82 11.44
C ALA A 109 -7.81 -20.30 11.55
N HIS A 110 -8.31 -21.06 12.53
CA HIS A 110 -7.96 -22.48 12.69
C HIS A 110 -8.38 -23.36 11.51
N SER A 111 -9.47 -22.99 10.82
CA SER A 111 -9.98 -23.76 9.69
C SER A 111 -9.28 -23.42 8.37
N VAL A 112 -8.49 -22.35 8.32
CA VAL A 112 -7.86 -21.91 7.07
C VAL A 112 -6.58 -22.72 6.84
N THR A 113 -6.56 -23.42 5.72
CA THR A 113 -5.44 -24.27 5.29
C THR A 113 -4.39 -23.47 4.53
N LYS A 114 -3.15 -23.96 4.50
CA LYS A 114 -2.10 -23.42 3.62
C LYS A 114 -2.55 -23.30 2.17
N ASN A 115 -3.28 -24.29 1.67
CA ASN A 115 -3.77 -24.31 0.29
C ASN A 115 -4.78 -23.19 0.04
N GLU A 116 -5.65 -22.88 1.00
CA GLU A 116 -6.57 -21.74 0.89
C GLU A 116 -5.79 -20.41 0.86
N HIS A 117 -4.77 -20.25 1.68
CA HIS A 117 -3.89 -19.06 1.61
C HIS A 117 -3.17 -18.93 0.27
N LYS A 118 -2.70 -20.04 -0.29
CA LYS A 118 -2.12 -20.08 -1.63
C LYS A 118 -3.14 -19.66 -2.69
N ASN A 119 -4.37 -20.16 -2.60
CA ASN A 119 -5.43 -19.78 -3.53
C ASN A 119 -5.73 -18.27 -3.45
N TYR A 120 -5.71 -17.66 -2.25
CA TYR A 120 -5.87 -16.22 -2.12
C TYR A 120 -4.75 -15.44 -2.80
N VAL A 121 -3.50 -15.87 -2.68
CA VAL A 121 -2.36 -15.22 -3.36
C VAL A 121 -2.42 -15.42 -4.88
N GLU A 122 -2.83 -16.60 -5.34
CA GLU A 122 -2.95 -16.92 -6.77
C GLU A 122 -4.07 -16.12 -7.46
N THR A 123 -5.17 -15.87 -6.75
CA THR A 123 -6.32 -15.12 -7.27
C THR A 123 -6.24 -13.61 -7.02
N LEU A 124 -5.22 -13.15 -6.29
CA LEU A 124 -5.03 -11.74 -5.99
C LEU A 124 -4.72 -10.94 -7.25
N ILE A 125 -5.51 -9.90 -7.51
CA ILE A 125 -5.19 -8.92 -8.54
C ILE A 125 -3.97 -8.12 -8.06
N LEU A 126 -2.83 -8.24 -8.73
CA LEU A 126 -1.59 -7.59 -8.28
C LEU A 126 -1.49 -6.09 -8.64
N GLY A 127 -2.27 -5.66 -9.63
CA GLY A 127 -2.41 -4.26 -10.04
C GLY A 127 -3.32 -3.47 -9.09
N VAL A 128 -4.20 -2.64 -9.63
CA VAL A 128 -5.14 -1.84 -8.82
C VAL A 128 -6.34 -2.67 -8.40
N ASN A 129 -6.59 -2.72 -7.10
CA ASN A 129 -7.81 -3.27 -6.50
C ASN A 129 -8.70 -2.14 -6.02
N ARG A 130 -10.01 -2.37 -6.10
CA ARG A 130 -11.01 -1.49 -5.52
C ARG A 130 -11.49 -2.08 -4.21
N VAL A 131 -11.29 -1.37 -3.12
CA VAL A 131 -11.86 -1.70 -1.80
C VAL A 131 -12.83 -0.57 -1.39
N PRO A 132 -13.70 -0.78 -0.39
CA PRO A 132 -14.67 0.25 0.00
C PRO A 132 -14.01 1.60 0.35
N GLY A 133 -14.20 2.58 -0.54
CA GLY A 133 -13.70 3.95 -0.37
C GLY A 133 -12.21 4.16 -0.69
N GLU A 134 -11.53 3.18 -1.31
CA GLU A 134 -10.10 3.29 -1.62
C GLU A 134 -9.69 2.46 -2.86
N PHE A 135 -8.61 2.88 -3.52
CA PHE A 135 -7.90 2.06 -4.50
C PHE A 135 -6.54 1.65 -3.94
N VAL A 136 -6.22 0.37 -4.05
CA VAL A 136 -4.99 -0.19 -3.45
C VAL A 136 -4.19 -0.99 -4.47
N ALA A 137 -2.86 -0.88 -4.43
CA ALA A 137 -1.98 -1.70 -5.24
C ALA A 137 -1.85 -3.09 -4.61
N GLY A 138 -2.37 -4.12 -5.28
CA GLY A 138 -2.50 -5.47 -4.72
C GLY A 138 -1.17 -6.14 -4.42
N HIS A 139 -0.13 -5.88 -5.20
CA HIS A 139 1.21 -6.42 -4.92
C HIS A 139 1.75 -5.99 -3.54
N GLN A 140 1.35 -4.82 -3.01
CA GLN A 140 1.75 -4.35 -1.68
C GLN A 140 1.12 -5.19 -0.56
N LEU A 141 0.00 -5.87 -0.85
CA LEU A 141 -0.61 -6.80 0.10
C LEU A 141 0.24 -8.05 0.30
N LEU A 142 1.23 -8.32 -0.55
CA LEU A 142 2.13 -9.47 -0.40
C LEU A 142 3.25 -9.25 0.63
N ASP A 143 3.33 -8.06 1.23
CA ASP A 143 4.36 -7.71 2.23
C ASP A 143 4.15 -8.39 3.59
N PHE A 144 3.11 -9.20 3.79
CA PHE A 144 2.98 -10.08 4.98
C PHE A 144 4.01 -11.21 4.98
N ARG A 145 4.69 -11.43 3.85
CA ARG A 145 5.66 -12.50 3.64
C ARG A 145 6.94 -12.27 4.45
N GLU A 146 7.47 -13.35 5.02
CA GLU A 146 8.77 -13.38 5.71
C GLU A 146 8.85 -12.32 6.84
N ASN A 147 9.94 -11.55 6.87
CA ASN A 147 10.19 -10.45 7.81
C ASN A 147 10.11 -9.10 7.08
N LEU A 148 9.27 -9.00 6.05
CA LEU A 148 9.08 -7.74 5.33
C LEU A 148 8.31 -6.74 6.19
N TRP A 149 8.58 -5.46 5.95
CA TRP A 149 7.83 -4.38 6.56
C TRP A 149 6.44 -4.30 5.93
N LEU A 150 5.40 -4.39 6.75
CA LEU A 150 4.03 -4.21 6.28
C LEU A 150 3.86 -2.81 5.69
N HIS A 151 3.43 -2.75 4.44
CA HIS A 151 3.05 -1.50 3.78
C HIS A 151 1.77 -0.93 4.41
N THR A 152 1.62 0.41 4.35
CA THR A 152 0.42 1.13 4.80
C THR A 152 -0.87 0.55 4.22
N THR A 153 -0.81 0.09 2.98
CA THR A 153 -1.92 -0.57 2.26
C THR A 153 -2.40 -1.83 2.97
N SER A 154 -1.47 -2.70 3.38
CA SER A 154 -1.79 -3.95 4.09
C SER A 154 -2.45 -3.65 5.43
N ILE A 155 -1.91 -2.69 6.18
CA ILE A 155 -2.51 -2.23 7.44
C ILE A 155 -3.92 -1.70 7.22
N LEU A 156 -4.14 -0.85 6.21
CA LEU A 156 -5.44 -0.26 5.93
C LEU A 156 -6.48 -1.33 5.55
N VAL A 157 -6.13 -2.27 4.65
CA VAL A 157 -7.05 -3.33 4.23
C VAL A 157 -7.39 -4.26 5.40
N SER A 158 -6.42 -4.62 6.24
CA SER A 158 -6.68 -5.39 7.46
C SER A 158 -7.61 -4.65 8.44
N MET A 159 -7.41 -3.33 8.61
CA MET A 159 -8.31 -2.51 9.43
C MET A 159 -9.73 -2.44 8.85
N MET A 160 -9.87 -2.40 7.52
CA MET A 160 -11.18 -2.44 6.87
C MET A 160 -11.90 -3.77 7.11
N ALA A 161 -11.20 -4.90 6.95
CA ALA A 161 -11.75 -6.22 7.27
C ALA A 161 -12.17 -6.32 8.74
N LEU A 162 -11.39 -5.74 9.66
CA LEU A 162 -11.75 -5.68 11.07
C LEU A 162 -13.05 -4.89 11.30
N ARG A 163 -13.25 -3.74 10.64
CA ARG A 163 -14.49 -2.98 10.76
C ARG A 163 -15.70 -3.76 10.26
N ASP A 164 -15.53 -4.57 9.22
CA ASP A 164 -16.65 -5.35 8.68
C ASP A 164 -17.14 -6.41 9.69
N GLU A 165 -16.24 -6.91 10.55
CA GLU A 165 -16.57 -7.79 11.69
C GLU A 165 -17.13 -7.01 12.90
N TYR A 166 -16.65 -5.77 13.13
CA TYR A 166 -17.04 -4.91 14.26
C TYR A 166 -17.73 -3.62 13.76
N PRO A 167 -19.05 -3.64 13.49
CA PRO A 167 -19.74 -2.57 12.77
C PRO A 167 -19.86 -1.25 13.56
N ASP A 168 -19.57 -1.25 14.86
CA ASP A 168 -19.56 -0.08 15.73
C ASP A 168 -18.18 0.62 15.82
N VAL A 169 -17.22 0.21 14.98
CA VAL A 169 -15.85 0.72 14.96
C VAL A 169 -15.59 1.65 13.78
N GLY A 170 -15.13 2.87 14.06
CA GLY A 170 -14.59 3.79 13.06
C GLY A 170 -13.10 3.57 12.84
N LEU A 171 -12.59 3.86 11.64
CA LEU A 171 -11.17 3.71 11.32
C LEU A 171 -10.52 5.06 11.02
N VAL A 172 -9.31 5.25 11.55
CA VAL A 172 -8.42 6.35 11.18
C VAL A 172 -7.46 5.84 10.10
N ARG A 173 -7.42 6.53 8.95
CA ARG A 173 -6.48 6.18 7.86
C ARG A 173 -5.03 6.29 8.38
N PRO A 174 -4.17 5.27 8.21
CA PRO A 174 -2.82 5.28 8.79
C PRO A 174 -1.96 6.49 8.42
N SER A 175 -2.03 6.97 7.17
CA SER A 175 -1.25 8.12 6.69
C SER A 175 -1.68 9.47 7.29
N PHE A 176 -2.71 9.53 8.14
CA PHE A 176 -3.18 10.80 8.70
C PHE A 176 -2.08 11.60 9.44
N HIS A 177 -1.08 10.91 10.00
CA HIS A 177 0.00 11.52 10.78
C HIS A 177 1.10 12.16 9.91
N GLU A 178 1.20 11.76 8.63
CA GLU A 178 2.22 12.24 7.68
C GLU A 178 1.98 13.69 7.26
N PHE A 179 0.73 14.17 7.35
CA PHE A 179 0.38 15.53 6.95
C PHE A 179 0.80 16.55 8.01
N VAL A 180 1.35 17.70 7.60
CA VAL A 180 1.72 18.78 8.54
C VAL A 180 0.49 19.59 8.98
N SER A 181 -0.43 19.89 8.05
CA SER A 181 -1.62 20.70 8.33
C SER A 181 -2.60 19.98 9.26
N PRO A 182 -2.99 20.57 10.40
CA PRO A 182 -4.00 20.02 11.29
C PRO A 182 -5.34 19.76 10.59
N GLU A 183 -5.78 20.66 9.72
CA GLU A 183 -7.02 20.56 8.94
C GLU A 183 -6.99 19.35 8.02
N GLN A 184 -5.85 19.12 7.38
CA GLN A 184 -5.64 17.96 6.52
C GLN A 184 -5.59 16.66 7.34
N ARG A 185 -4.84 16.63 8.46
CA ARG A 185 -4.84 15.48 9.39
C ARG A 185 -6.24 15.09 9.81
N LYS A 186 -7.05 16.08 10.23
CA LYS A 186 -8.44 15.86 10.65
C LYS A 186 -9.29 15.30 9.51
N ARG A 187 -9.13 15.81 8.28
CA ARG A 187 -9.90 15.39 7.11
C ARG A 187 -9.56 13.94 6.75
N VAL A 188 -8.27 13.63 6.68
CA VAL A 188 -7.75 12.30 6.35
C VAL A 188 -8.10 11.28 7.42
N ALA A 189 -7.95 11.63 8.70
CA ALA A 189 -8.32 10.76 9.82
C ALA A 189 -9.81 10.39 9.77
N GLY A 190 -10.67 11.32 9.34
CA GLY A 190 -12.10 11.10 9.21
C GLY A 190 -12.55 10.27 8.01
N GLY A 191 -11.63 9.94 7.08
CA GLY A 191 -11.97 9.36 5.77
C GLY A 191 -12.66 8.00 5.83
N PHE A 192 -12.46 7.23 6.90
CA PHE A 192 -13.07 5.92 7.10
C PHE A 192 -13.99 5.87 8.32
N GLY A 193 -14.74 6.95 8.50
CA GLY A 193 -15.84 6.98 9.46
C GLY A 193 -15.40 7.27 10.90
N ALA A 194 -14.14 7.58 11.18
CA ALA A 194 -13.68 8.05 12.50
C ALA A 194 -14.40 9.33 13.00
N ARG A 195 -15.24 9.99 12.18
CA ARG A 195 -16.11 11.10 12.60
C ARG A 195 -17.58 10.72 12.77
N ASN A 196 -17.98 9.53 12.33
CA ASN A 196 -19.37 9.09 12.44
C ASN A 196 -19.71 8.91 13.92
N PRO A 197 -20.67 9.66 14.50
CA PRO A 197 -21.00 9.58 15.91
C PRO A 197 -21.62 8.23 16.32
N GLN A 198 -22.11 7.44 15.36
CA GLN A 198 -22.69 6.11 15.63
C GLN A 198 -21.64 5.08 16.06
N TYR A 199 -20.38 5.26 15.67
CA TYR A 199 -19.31 4.37 16.08
C TYR A 199 -18.90 4.66 17.53
N GLN A 200 -18.95 3.63 18.36
CA GLN A 200 -18.63 3.73 19.79
C GLN A 200 -17.13 3.73 20.02
N ARG A 201 -16.37 3.12 19.10
CA ARG A 201 -14.90 3.03 19.19
C ARG A 201 -14.27 3.51 17.89
N VAL A 202 -13.04 3.99 17.98
CA VAL A 202 -12.23 4.36 16.81
C VAL A 202 -10.85 3.75 16.93
N ILE A 203 -10.40 3.03 15.91
CA ILE A 203 -9.08 2.42 15.85
C ILE A 203 -8.22 3.17 14.84
N GLY A 204 -6.95 3.37 15.17
CA GLY A 204 -5.94 3.85 14.23
C GLY A 204 -4.63 3.11 14.42
N ILE A 205 -3.92 2.88 13.31
CA ILE A 205 -2.55 2.38 13.31
C ILE A 205 -1.72 3.39 12.53
N PHE A 206 -0.59 3.82 13.06
CA PHE A 206 0.27 4.78 12.39
C PHE A 206 1.74 4.44 12.58
N ASN A 207 2.56 4.93 11.66
CA ASN A 207 3.98 4.69 11.68
C ASN A 207 4.67 5.76 12.53
N VAL A 208 5.64 5.37 13.36
CA VAL A 208 6.46 6.28 14.16
C VAL A 208 7.93 6.07 13.79
N GLY A 209 8.27 6.44 12.55
CA GLY A 209 9.59 6.22 11.98
C GLY A 209 9.77 4.78 11.51
N ASN A 210 10.33 3.94 12.38
CA ASN A 210 10.69 2.56 12.03
C ASN A 210 9.87 1.54 12.81
N HIS A 211 8.63 1.85 13.23
CA HIS A 211 7.70 0.87 13.79
C HIS A 211 6.24 1.34 13.71
N TRP A 212 5.31 0.40 13.86
CA TRP A 212 3.87 0.64 13.86
C TRP A 212 3.33 0.74 15.28
N VAL A 213 2.49 1.74 15.53
CA VAL A 213 1.79 1.94 16.81
C VAL A 213 0.29 1.92 16.57
N ALA A 214 -0.44 1.19 17.41
CA ALA A 214 -1.89 1.12 17.36
C ALA A 214 -2.51 1.95 18.49
N PHE A 215 -3.69 2.51 18.25
CA PHE A 215 -4.51 3.14 19.28
C PHE A 215 -5.99 2.83 19.10
N LEU A 216 -6.71 2.76 20.22
CA LEU A 216 -8.16 2.59 20.32
C LEU A 216 -8.72 3.73 21.15
N VAL A 217 -9.57 4.56 20.58
CA VAL A 217 -10.38 5.56 21.28
C VAL A 217 -11.72 4.92 21.62
N ASP A 218 -11.98 4.70 22.91
CA ASP A 218 -13.31 4.39 23.41
C ASP A 218 -14.05 5.70 23.66
N ARG A 219 -15.18 5.88 22.96
CA ARG A 219 -16.01 7.07 23.11
C ARG A 219 -17.04 6.94 24.22
N HIS A 220 -17.12 5.79 24.88
CA HIS A 220 -17.90 5.66 26.10
C HIS A 220 -17.29 6.57 27.17
N ILE A 221 -18.09 7.54 27.63
CA ILE A 221 -17.67 8.44 28.69
C ILE A 221 -17.95 7.76 30.02
N GLN A 222 -16.89 7.56 30.81
CA GLN A 222 -17.00 6.98 32.15
C GLN A 222 -17.79 7.96 33.05
N PRO A 223 -18.94 7.56 33.61
CA PRO A 223 -19.80 8.45 34.39
C PRO A 223 -19.10 9.05 35.62
N GLU A 224 -18.29 8.23 36.31
CA GLU A 224 -17.53 8.62 37.50
C GLU A 224 -16.45 9.68 37.24
N THR A 225 -15.86 9.71 36.05
CA THR A 225 -14.73 10.61 35.75
C THR A 225 -15.08 11.69 34.73
N ASN A 226 -16.20 11.55 34.03
CA ASN A 226 -16.55 12.33 32.85
C ASN A 226 -15.42 12.38 31.82
N LYS A 227 -14.73 11.24 31.64
CA LYS A 227 -13.60 11.07 30.72
C LYS A 227 -13.86 9.98 29.68
N GLY A 228 -13.33 10.20 28.47
CA GLY A 228 -13.12 9.13 27.50
C GLY A 228 -11.74 8.49 27.67
N VAL A 229 -11.53 7.32 27.07
CA VAL A 229 -10.30 6.53 27.23
C VAL A 229 -9.68 6.16 25.89
N CYS A 230 -8.36 6.33 25.77
CA CYS A 230 -7.58 5.93 24.60
C CYS A 230 -6.52 4.98 25.07
N PHE A 231 -6.50 3.82 24.46
CA PHE A 231 -5.47 2.82 24.67
C PHE A 231 -4.48 2.96 23.54
N MET A 232 -3.19 3.03 23.87
CA MET A 232 -2.11 2.97 22.90
C MET A 232 -1.32 1.69 23.12
N PHE A 233 -1.00 1.01 22.03
CA PHE A 233 -0.18 -0.18 22.02
C PHE A 233 1.04 0.07 21.13
N ASP A 234 2.21 0.07 21.76
CA ASP A 234 3.50 0.13 21.09
C ASP A 234 4.21 -1.22 21.27
N PRO A 235 4.31 -2.05 20.22
CA PRO A 235 4.94 -3.36 20.31
C PRO A 235 6.44 -3.26 20.64
N TYR A 236 7.10 -2.15 20.29
CA TYR A 236 8.52 -1.94 20.60
C TYR A 236 8.76 -1.74 22.10
N ARG A 237 7.77 -1.15 22.80
CA ARG A 237 7.82 -0.94 24.26
C ARG A 237 7.14 -2.05 25.06
N ALA A 238 6.51 -3.02 24.38
CA ALA A 238 5.77 -4.15 24.94
C ALA A 238 4.75 -3.78 26.04
N ASN A 239 4.24 -2.55 26.04
CA ASN A 239 3.37 -2.00 27.08
C ASN A 239 2.15 -1.33 26.46
N THR A 240 0.97 -1.56 27.07
CA THR A 240 -0.24 -0.79 26.77
C THR A 240 -0.28 0.44 27.67
N ILE A 241 -0.34 1.63 27.07
CA ILE A 241 -0.47 2.89 27.80
C ILE A 241 -1.94 3.31 27.72
N THR A 242 -2.56 3.57 28.88
CA THR A 242 -3.93 4.09 28.96
C THR A 242 -3.87 5.59 29.17
N LEU A 243 -4.48 6.34 28.25
CA LEU A 243 -4.62 7.79 28.31
C LEU A 243 -6.09 8.16 28.55
N SER A 244 -6.35 9.11 29.45
CA SER A 244 -7.70 9.59 29.75
C SER A 244 -7.83 11.08 29.41
N TRP A 245 -8.98 11.51 28.86
CA TRP A 245 -9.28 12.93 28.62
C TRP A 245 -10.67 13.28 29.14
N SER A 246 -10.84 14.49 29.68
CA SER A 246 -12.14 14.98 30.13
C SER A 246 -12.99 15.51 28.97
N VAL A 247 -14.33 15.40 29.11
CA VAL A 247 -15.33 15.99 28.19
C VAL A 247 -15.35 17.52 28.34
N ALA A 248 -14.26 18.16 27.95
CA ALA A 248 -14.25 19.55 27.55
C ALA A 248 -13.85 19.54 26.08
N TYR A 249 -14.84 19.27 25.20
CA TYR A 249 -14.75 19.53 23.76
C TYR A 249 -13.34 19.24 23.18
N VAL A 250 -13.05 17.98 22.87
CA VAL A 250 -12.04 17.64 21.85
C VAL A 250 -12.82 17.24 20.60
N PRO A 251 -13.41 18.20 19.86
CA PRO A 251 -13.88 17.84 18.55
C PRO A 251 -12.63 17.57 17.72
N LEU A 252 -12.83 16.86 16.63
CA LEU A 252 -11.97 16.93 15.45
C LEU A 252 -11.73 18.37 14.95
N SER A 253 -12.13 19.43 15.66
CA SER A 253 -11.91 20.85 15.38
C SER A 253 -10.64 21.42 16.02
N ARG A 254 -9.99 20.78 17.00
CA ARG A 254 -8.75 21.30 17.64
C ARG A 254 -7.56 20.34 17.60
N GLY A 255 -7.34 19.71 16.45
CA GLY A 255 -6.07 19.04 16.12
C GLY A 255 -5.91 17.70 16.84
N PHE A 256 -5.35 16.72 16.15
CA PHE A 256 -4.74 15.58 16.82
C PHE A 256 -3.53 16.11 17.60
N TYR A 257 -3.72 16.47 18.86
CA TYR A 257 -2.64 16.61 19.84
C TYR A 257 -2.73 15.44 20.82
N ILE A 258 -2.44 14.22 20.35
CA ILE A 258 -1.99 13.14 21.24
C ILE A 258 -0.48 13.29 21.42
N TRP A 259 -0.07 14.47 21.90
CA TRP A 259 1.26 14.71 22.47
C TRP A 259 1.07 15.69 23.62
N LYS A 260 0.56 15.17 24.73
CA LYS A 260 1.00 15.59 26.05
C LYS A 260 1.22 14.32 26.86
N THR A 261 2.44 13.80 26.75
CA THR A 261 3.09 13.22 27.93
C THR A 261 2.95 14.24 29.06
N CYS A 262 2.55 13.79 30.25
CA CYS A 262 2.90 14.52 31.46
C CYS A 262 4.42 14.75 31.49
#